data_AF-A0A812HAK1-F1
#
_entry.id   AF-A0A812HAK1-F1
#
_cell.length_a   1.000
_cell.length_b   1.000
_cell.length_c   1.000
_cell.angle_alpha   90.00
_cell.angle_beta   90.00
_cell.angle_gamma   90.00
#
_symmetry.space_group_name_H-M   'P 1'
#
loop_
_entity.id
_entity.type
_entity.pdbx_description
1 polymer ?
#
loop_
_entity_poly.entity_id
_entity_poly.type
_entity_poly.pdbx_seq_one_letter_code
_entity_poly.pdbx_strand_id
1 'polypeptide(L)'
;MIPPDAIEKVYASESGGIIPLQYEGAPLMSAGFLRPGDFAAVRGPMASAMVQQMLTTTEWGDLDVLLIDMPPGTGDIHLTVAQQAKVDAAIVVTTPQVLSLVDVEKGIRMFDQVKIPTVAIVENMSFFVCSSCGAQHEVFQRGAGEKLAEDFGIQRVFRFPLDSALSRPGLPYVLAASEGGSIDEFRRLASGAVAALEELRTRFQPGLRLEVNGALLILKTSETQEMAIPAREVLLECRSAKMRDEFTGKRLFREEDIPQNVVATKVSTAGRYAVNIDWSNSHKSLFSYDLLAQVAEASGQVWHAATASE
;
A
#
# COMPACT_ATOMS: atom_id res chain seq x y z
N MET A 1 20.67 -20.02 2.92
CA MET A 1 20.05 -21.00 2.03
C MET A 1 19.59 -22.10 2.94
N ILE A 2 18.31 -22.43 2.91
CA ILE A 2 17.76 -23.49 3.76
C ILE A 2 18.43 -24.81 3.33
N PRO A 3 19.00 -25.59 4.26
CA PRO A 3 19.63 -26.87 3.93
C PRO A 3 18.61 -27.82 3.27
N PRO A 4 18.97 -28.55 2.20
CA PRO A 4 18.04 -29.46 1.52
C PRO A 4 17.40 -30.51 2.44
N ASP A 5 18.13 -30.98 3.45
CA ASP A 5 17.68 -31.92 4.48
C ASP A 5 16.60 -31.34 5.42
N ALA A 6 16.54 -30.01 5.56
CA ALA A 6 15.48 -29.33 6.28
C ALA A 6 14.15 -29.31 5.47
N ILE A 7 14.23 -29.40 4.14
CA ILE A 7 13.08 -29.40 3.23
C ILE A 7 12.39 -30.77 3.19
N GLU A 8 13.12 -31.87 3.39
CA GLU A 8 12.57 -33.24 3.36
C GLU A 8 11.59 -33.54 4.52
N LYS A 9 11.55 -32.69 5.56
CA LYS A 9 10.67 -32.86 6.74
C LYS A 9 9.32 -32.14 6.62
N VAL A 10 9.04 -31.49 5.50
CA VAL A 10 7.86 -30.62 5.32
C VAL A 10 6.61 -31.45 4.96
N TYR A 11 6.30 -32.58 5.63
CA TYR A 11 5.02 -33.27 5.40
C TYR A 11 4.43 -34.06 6.58
N ALA A 12 3.10 -33.93 6.66
CA ALA A 12 2.08 -34.63 7.45
C ALA A 12 2.15 -34.42 8.97
N SER A 13 1.47 -33.36 9.44
CA SER A 13 0.96 -33.36 10.81
C SER A 13 -0.04 -34.51 11.01
N GLU A 14 -0.31 -34.89 12.27
CA GLU A 14 -1.32 -35.90 12.59
C GLU A 14 -2.72 -35.54 12.06
N SER A 15 -2.98 -34.25 11.83
CA SER A 15 -4.21 -33.67 11.26
C SER A 15 -4.27 -33.64 9.73
N GLY A 16 -3.21 -34.03 9.02
CA GLY A 16 -3.13 -33.95 7.56
C GLY A 16 -2.84 -32.55 7.01
N GLY A 17 -2.38 -31.63 7.87
CA GLY A 17 -1.89 -30.30 7.51
C GLY A 17 -0.41 -30.29 7.13
N ILE A 18 0.08 -29.11 6.74
CA ILE A 18 1.49 -28.87 6.38
C ILE A 18 2.18 -28.21 7.57
N ILE A 19 3.19 -28.87 8.12
CA ILE A 19 4.04 -28.28 9.17
C ILE A 19 5.02 -27.30 8.49
N PRO A 20 5.01 -26.00 8.84
CA PRO A 20 5.95 -25.05 8.27
C PRO A 20 7.38 -25.34 8.75
N LEU A 21 8.35 -25.04 7.89
CA LEU A 21 9.76 -25.13 8.24
C LEU A 21 10.09 -24.07 9.30
N GLN A 22 10.77 -24.44 10.37
CA GLN A 22 11.28 -23.48 11.34
C GLN A 22 12.69 -23.01 10.96
N TYR A 23 12.89 -21.70 10.88
CA TYR A 23 14.20 -21.11 10.62
C TYR A 23 14.36 -19.81 11.42
N GLU A 24 15.36 -19.75 12.30
CA GLU A 24 15.67 -18.57 13.12
C GLU A 24 14.44 -18.05 13.92
N GLY A 25 13.61 -18.99 14.40
CA GLY A 25 12.40 -18.69 15.17
C GLY A 25 11.18 -18.27 14.32
N ALA A 26 11.30 -18.25 12.99
CA ALA A 26 10.19 -17.95 12.08
C ALA A 26 9.69 -19.21 11.36
N PRO A 27 8.36 -19.47 11.33
CA PRO A 27 7.79 -20.47 10.45
C PRO A 27 7.81 -19.98 9.00
N LEU A 28 8.30 -20.83 8.11
CA LEU A 28 8.44 -20.56 6.68
C LEU A 28 7.65 -21.59 5.88
N MET A 29 6.92 -21.11 4.88
CA MET A 29 6.34 -21.93 3.83
C MET A 29 6.71 -21.35 2.48
N SER A 30 7.08 -22.23 1.56
CA SER A 30 7.39 -21.87 0.19
C SER A 30 6.84 -22.95 -0.72
N ALA A 31 6.37 -22.52 -1.88
CA ALA A 31 6.01 -23.42 -2.95
C ALA A 31 7.22 -24.32 -3.31
N GLY A 32 8.45 -23.80 -3.17
CA GLY A 32 9.71 -24.54 -3.33
C GLY A 32 9.83 -25.79 -2.47
N PHE A 33 9.21 -25.80 -1.29
CA PHE A 33 9.17 -26.98 -0.40
C PHE A 33 8.15 -28.00 -0.88
N LEU A 34 7.05 -27.51 -1.47
CA LEU A 34 5.98 -28.39 -1.95
C LEU A 34 6.36 -29.13 -3.23
N ARG A 35 7.13 -28.50 -4.12
CA ARG A 35 7.56 -29.07 -5.39
C ARG A 35 9.03 -28.77 -5.67
N PRO A 36 9.96 -29.60 -5.14
CA PRO A 36 11.36 -29.48 -5.48
C PRO A 36 11.56 -29.70 -6.99
N GLY A 37 12.05 -28.68 -7.71
CA GLY A 37 12.62 -28.86 -9.05
C GLY A 37 11.83 -28.43 -10.29
N ASP A 38 10.70 -27.71 -10.21
CA ASP A 38 10.10 -27.11 -11.42
C ASP A 38 9.12 -25.95 -11.12
N PHE A 39 9.66 -24.74 -10.92
CA PHE A 39 8.86 -23.52 -10.70
C PHE A 39 8.61 -22.71 -11.98
N ALA A 40 9.46 -22.88 -13.00
CA ALA A 40 9.42 -22.08 -14.22
C ALA A 40 8.18 -22.34 -15.09
N ALA A 41 7.44 -23.44 -14.83
CA ALA A 41 6.31 -23.90 -15.63
C ALA A 41 4.94 -23.87 -14.92
N VAL A 42 4.84 -23.31 -13.70
CA VAL A 42 3.56 -23.27 -12.97
C VAL A 42 2.60 -22.28 -13.63
N ARG A 43 1.59 -22.79 -14.34
CA ARG A 43 0.54 -21.98 -14.99
C ARG A 43 -0.37 -21.33 -13.94
N GLY A 44 -0.96 -20.18 -14.28
CA GLY A 44 -1.77 -19.33 -13.37
C GLY A 44 -2.71 -20.08 -12.40
N PRO A 45 -3.60 -20.98 -12.88
CA PRO A 45 -4.52 -21.71 -12.00
C PRO A 45 -3.82 -22.61 -10.96
N MET A 46 -2.68 -23.21 -11.33
CA MET A 46 -1.90 -24.03 -10.40
C MET A 46 -1.19 -23.16 -9.37
N ALA A 47 -0.68 -21.99 -9.77
CA ALA A 47 -0.06 -21.05 -8.84
C ALA A 47 -1.07 -20.55 -7.80
N SER A 48 -2.28 -20.17 -8.23
CA SER A 48 -3.38 -19.79 -7.34
C SER A 48 -3.75 -20.91 -6.37
N ALA A 49 -3.87 -22.15 -6.83
CA ALA A 49 -4.17 -23.30 -5.98
C ALA A 49 -3.07 -23.59 -4.95
N MET A 50 -1.79 -23.48 -5.35
CA MET A 50 -0.67 -23.66 -4.43
C MET A 50 -0.63 -22.57 -3.35
N VAL A 51 -0.86 -21.32 -3.74
CA VAL A 51 -0.95 -20.21 -2.78
C VAL A 51 -2.11 -20.42 -1.81
N GLN A 52 -3.29 -20.83 -2.31
CA GLN A 52 -4.42 -21.16 -1.47
C GLN A 52 -4.08 -22.28 -0.47
N GLN A 53 -3.47 -23.37 -0.95
CA GLN A 53 -3.06 -24.49 -0.10
C GLN A 53 -2.07 -24.03 0.98
N MET A 54 -1.03 -23.27 0.63
CA MET A 54 -0.05 -22.76 1.60
C MET A 54 -0.70 -21.88 2.66
N LEU A 55 -1.71 -21.08 2.30
CA LEU A 55 -2.40 -20.19 3.24
C LEU A 55 -3.36 -20.95 4.17
N THR A 56 -4.09 -21.96 3.66
CA THR A 56 -5.18 -22.59 4.42
C THR A 56 -4.82 -23.92 5.07
N THR A 57 -3.79 -24.61 4.59
CA THR A 57 -3.43 -25.95 5.08
C THR A 57 -2.12 -25.98 5.88
N THR A 58 -1.36 -24.88 5.87
CA THR A 58 -0.18 -24.75 6.72
C THR A 58 -0.57 -24.46 8.15
N GLU A 59 -0.01 -25.22 9.09
CA GLU A 59 -0.21 -25.05 10.52
C GLU A 59 0.72 -23.94 11.03
N TRP A 60 0.35 -22.70 10.73
CA TRP A 60 1.13 -21.50 11.08
C TRP A 60 1.28 -21.28 12.59
N GLY A 61 0.37 -21.81 13.40
CA GLY A 61 0.29 -21.55 14.83
C GLY A 61 -0.15 -20.11 15.13
N ASP A 62 0.20 -19.63 16.32
CA ASP A 62 -0.06 -18.24 16.71
C ASP A 62 1.01 -17.33 16.11
N LEU A 63 0.58 -16.35 15.30
CA LEU A 63 1.45 -15.36 14.67
C LEU A 63 0.94 -13.95 14.95
N ASP A 64 1.87 -13.05 15.26
CA ASP A 64 1.58 -11.61 15.30
C ASP A 64 1.44 -11.04 13.87
N VAL A 65 2.30 -11.52 12.96
CA VAL A 65 2.42 -11.08 11.56
C VAL A 65 2.74 -12.27 10.65
N LEU A 66 2.01 -12.37 9.53
CA LEU A 66 2.33 -13.27 8.42
C LEU A 66 2.75 -12.42 7.20
N LEU A 67 4.01 -12.56 6.77
CA LEU A 67 4.51 -11.94 5.55
C LEU A 67 4.25 -12.86 4.36
N ILE A 68 3.61 -12.33 3.31
CA ILE A 68 3.32 -13.05 2.07
C ILE A 68 4.14 -12.40 0.95
N ASP A 69 5.14 -13.12 0.46
CA ASP A 69 5.89 -12.73 -0.74
C ASP A 69 5.06 -13.06 -1.99
N MET A 70 4.57 -12.02 -2.66
CA MET A 70 3.71 -12.17 -3.83
C MET A 70 4.55 -12.24 -5.12
N PRO A 71 4.13 -13.03 -6.13
CA PRO A 71 4.79 -13.00 -7.43
C PRO A 71 4.78 -11.59 -8.02
N PRO A 72 5.74 -11.23 -8.89
CA PRO A 72 5.78 -9.90 -9.48
C PRO A 72 4.60 -9.64 -10.42
N GLY A 73 4.25 -8.36 -10.57
CA GLY A 73 3.22 -7.89 -11.50
C GLY A 73 1.91 -7.50 -10.81
N THR A 74 0.81 -7.52 -11.57
CA THR A 74 -0.55 -7.18 -11.11
C THR A 74 -1.57 -8.23 -11.58
N GLY A 75 -1.13 -9.49 -11.68
CA GLY A 75 -1.96 -10.58 -12.18
C GLY A 75 -3.01 -11.10 -11.18
N ASP A 76 -3.83 -12.05 -11.63
CA ASP A 76 -4.96 -12.59 -10.85
C ASP A 76 -4.56 -13.27 -9.52
N ILE A 77 -3.28 -13.62 -9.35
CA ILE A 77 -2.78 -14.22 -8.11
C ILE A 77 -2.93 -13.25 -6.93
N HIS A 78 -2.71 -11.96 -7.13
CA HIS A 78 -2.87 -10.98 -6.05
C HIS A 78 -4.33 -10.86 -5.61
N LEU A 79 -5.27 -10.88 -6.56
CA LEU A 79 -6.70 -10.93 -6.27
C LEU A 79 -7.09 -12.23 -5.56
N THR A 80 -6.51 -13.35 -5.97
CA THR A 80 -6.70 -14.64 -5.30
C THR A 80 -6.24 -14.56 -3.85
N VAL A 81 -5.03 -14.05 -3.58
CA VAL A 81 -4.52 -13.87 -2.21
C VAL A 81 -5.44 -12.95 -1.41
N ALA A 82 -5.84 -11.82 -1.99
CA ALA A 82 -6.74 -10.85 -1.35
C ALA A 82 -8.12 -11.42 -1.01
N GLN A 83 -8.61 -12.37 -1.80
CA GLN A 83 -9.90 -13.02 -1.58
C GLN A 83 -9.82 -14.20 -0.61
N GLN A 84 -8.72 -14.96 -0.62
CA GLN A 84 -8.56 -16.18 0.17
C GLN A 84 -7.99 -15.89 1.56
N ALA A 85 -7.11 -14.90 1.69
CA ALA A 85 -6.58 -14.43 2.96
C ALA A 85 -7.11 -13.05 3.29
N LYS A 86 -7.41 -12.82 4.57
CA LYS A 86 -7.71 -11.49 5.09
C LYS A 86 -6.41 -10.70 5.20
N VAL A 87 -5.94 -10.16 4.07
CA VAL A 87 -4.73 -9.33 4.03
C VAL A 87 -5.05 -7.97 4.66
N ASP A 88 -4.32 -7.63 5.73
CA ASP A 88 -4.55 -6.40 6.47
C ASP A 88 -3.94 -5.16 5.80
N ALA A 89 -2.80 -5.34 5.12
CA ALA A 89 -2.04 -4.28 4.47
C ALA A 89 -1.10 -4.81 3.39
N ALA A 90 -0.70 -3.93 2.47
CA ALA A 90 0.32 -4.18 1.45
C ALA A 90 1.50 -3.22 1.59
N ILE A 91 2.71 -3.72 1.30
CA ILE A 91 3.92 -2.92 1.11
C ILE A 91 4.32 -3.10 -0.35
N VAL A 92 4.49 -2.00 -1.07
CA VAL A 92 4.86 -2.07 -2.49
C VAL A 92 6.35 -1.77 -2.65
N VAL A 93 7.05 -2.64 -3.36
CA VAL A 93 8.47 -2.50 -3.68
C VAL A 93 8.61 -2.04 -5.13
N THR A 94 9.38 -0.99 -5.36
CA THR A 94 9.62 -0.40 -6.68
C THR A 94 11.11 -0.10 -6.88
N THR A 95 11.47 0.38 -8.06
CA THR A 95 12.76 1.03 -8.33
C THR A 95 12.49 2.46 -8.83
N PRO A 96 13.46 3.39 -8.79
CA PRO A 96 13.19 4.79 -9.18
C PRO A 96 13.01 4.98 -10.69
N GLN A 97 12.95 3.90 -11.45
CA GLN A 97 12.72 3.92 -12.89
C GLN A 97 11.25 4.15 -13.19
N VAL A 98 10.96 5.06 -14.12
CA VAL A 98 9.58 5.43 -14.51
C VAL A 98 8.73 4.21 -14.86
N LEU A 99 9.28 3.22 -15.57
CA LEU A 99 8.54 2.01 -15.95
C LEU A 99 8.08 1.21 -14.72
N SER A 100 8.91 1.12 -13.68
CA SER A 100 8.59 0.39 -12.45
C SER A 100 7.47 1.08 -11.66
N LEU A 101 7.40 2.41 -11.71
CA LEU A 101 6.37 3.19 -11.03
C LEU A 101 4.99 2.97 -11.64
N VAL A 102 4.90 2.90 -12.97
CA VAL A 102 3.63 2.67 -13.67
C VAL A 102 3.00 1.34 -13.27
N ASP A 103 3.81 0.30 -13.09
CA ASP A 103 3.30 -1.01 -12.67
C ASP A 103 2.92 -1.04 -11.19
N VAL A 104 3.67 -0.33 -10.35
CA VAL A 104 3.35 -0.15 -8.94
C VAL A 104 2.05 0.65 -8.76
N GLU A 105 1.82 1.69 -9.56
CA GLU A 105 0.57 2.45 -9.54
C GLU A 105 -0.64 1.55 -9.80
N LYS A 106 -0.54 0.68 -10.82
CA LYS A 106 -1.59 -0.32 -11.11
C LYS A 106 -1.79 -1.29 -9.93
N GLY A 107 -0.70 -1.73 -9.31
CA GLY A 107 -0.74 -2.60 -8.13
C GLY A 107 -1.47 -1.97 -6.95
N ILE A 108 -1.18 -0.71 -6.64
CA ILE A 108 -1.87 0.05 -5.57
C ILE A 108 -3.36 0.16 -5.88
N ARG A 109 -3.72 0.56 -7.11
CA ARG A 109 -5.12 0.65 -7.55
C ARG A 109 -5.86 -0.69 -7.47
N MET A 110 -5.19 -1.79 -7.78
CA MET A 110 -5.76 -3.13 -7.65
C MET A 110 -6.02 -3.48 -6.18
N PHE A 111 -5.07 -3.21 -5.27
CA PHE A 111 -5.28 -3.43 -3.83
C PHE A 111 -6.42 -2.57 -3.27
N ASP A 112 -6.61 -1.34 -3.77
CA ASP A 112 -7.74 -0.50 -3.39
C ASP A 112 -9.09 -1.08 -3.76
N GLN A 113 -9.19 -1.72 -4.94
CA GLN A 113 -10.43 -2.38 -5.38
C GLN A 113 -10.84 -3.51 -4.43
N VAL A 114 -9.87 -4.21 -3.85
CA VAL A 114 -10.08 -5.26 -2.84
C VAL A 114 -9.96 -4.76 -1.40
N LYS A 115 -9.90 -3.43 -1.20
CA LYS A 115 -9.87 -2.75 0.11
C LYS A 115 -8.67 -3.11 0.99
N ILE A 116 -7.55 -3.46 0.38
CA ILE A 116 -6.27 -3.68 1.06
C ILE A 116 -5.49 -2.36 1.05
N PRO A 117 -5.18 -1.75 2.20
CA PRO A 117 -4.42 -0.51 2.25
C PRO A 117 -2.95 -0.75 1.93
N THR A 118 -2.39 0.08 1.04
CA THR A 118 -0.93 0.17 0.88
C THR A 118 -0.37 1.05 1.99
N VAL A 119 0.48 0.50 2.86
CA VAL A 119 0.99 1.20 4.06
C VAL A 119 2.39 1.77 3.91
N ALA A 120 3.15 1.28 2.94
CA ALA A 120 4.49 1.75 2.66
C ALA A 120 4.90 1.51 1.21
N ILE A 121 5.76 2.40 0.71
CA ILE A 121 6.51 2.23 -0.54
C ILE A 121 7.98 2.00 -0.20
N VAL A 122 8.58 0.97 -0.79
CA VAL A 122 10.00 0.69 -0.72
C VAL A 122 10.61 0.96 -2.09
N GLU A 123 11.38 2.02 -2.22
CA GLU A 123 12.20 2.29 -3.40
C GLU A 123 13.52 1.53 -3.25
N ASN A 124 13.64 0.40 -3.92
CA ASN A 124 14.86 -0.41 -3.95
C ASN A 124 15.82 0.11 -5.03
N MET A 125 17.12 -0.10 -4.83
CA MET A 125 18.17 0.34 -5.76
C MET A 125 18.11 1.85 -6.04
N SER A 126 17.79 2.66 -5.02
CA SER A 126 17.58 4.11 -5.14
C SER A 126 18.87 4.88 -5.43
N PHE A 127 19.90 4.55 -4.68
CA PHE A 127 21.19 5.24 -4.71
C PHE A 127 22.31 4.23 -4.46
N PHE A 128 23.55 4.62 -4.68
CA PHE A 128 24.73 3.83 -4.35
C PHE A 128 25.67 4.67 -3.49
N VAL A 129 26.29 4.06 -2.49
CA VAL A 129 27.31 4.70 -1.65
C VAL A 129 28.69 4.22 -2.12
N CYS A 130 29.51 5.16 -2.60
CA CYS A 130 30.85 4.85 -3.08
C CYS A 130 31.73 4.35 -1.94
N SER A 131 32.22 3.12 -2.04
CA SER A 131 33.09 2.51 -1.02
C SER A 131 34.43 3.22 -0.85
N SER A 132 34.91 3.95 -1.88
CA SER A 132 36.20 4.65 -1.84
C SER A 132 36.13 6.04 -1.21
N CYS A 133 35.00 6.75 -1.30
CA CYS A 133 34.89 8.13 -0.83
C CYS A 133 33.67 8.41 0.06
N GLY A 134 32.78 7.45 0.26
CA GLY A 134 31.56 7.58 1.06
C GLY A 134 30.47 8.45 0.43
N ALA A 135 30.69 8.99 -0.77
CA ALA A 135 29.70 9.82 -1.45
C ALA A 135 28.48 8.99 -1.88
N GLN A 136 27.29 9.54 -1.65
CA GLN A 136 26.04 9.00 -2.17
C GLN A 136 25.81 9.48 -3.60
N HIS A 137 25.52 8.55 -4.50
CA HIS A 137 25.21 8.79 -5.89
C HIS A 137 23.80 8.31 -6.20
N GLU A 138 22.93 9.20 -6.66
CA GLU A 138 21.61 8.84 -7.17
C GLU A 138 21.78 8.14 -8.53
N VAL A 139 21.34 6.88 -8.64
CA VAL A 139 21.47 6.10 -9.89
C VAL A 139 20.44 6.56 -10.93
N PHE A 140 19.28 7.01 -10.44
CA PHE A 140 18.16 7.53 -11.21
C PHE A 140 17.69 8.86 -10.63
N GLN A 141 16.68 9.49 -11.24
CA GLN A 141 16.07 10.69 -10.69
C GLN A 141 15.36 10.38 -9.36
N ARG A 142 15.51 11.29 -8.39
CA ARG A 142 14.88 11.20 -7.06
C ARG A 142 13.44 11.74 -7.08
N GLY A 143 12.60 11.30 -6.14
CA GLY A 143 11.27 11.86 -5.93
C GLY A 143 10.13 11.01 -6.49
N ALA A 144 10.46 9.91 -7.18
CA ALA A 144 9.51 9.00 -7.81
C ALA A 144 8.61 8.31 -6.77
N GLY A 145 9.21 7.66 -5.77
CA GLY A 145 8.47 7.05 -4.67
C GLY A 145 7.72 8.07 -3.81
N GLU A 146 8.32 9.24 -3.56
CA GLU A 146 7.67 10.31 -2.79
C GLU A 146 6.43 10.88 -3.51
N LYS A 147 6.52 11.12 -4.82
CA LYS A 147 5.37 11.57 -5.62
C LYS A 147 4.24 10.55 -5.58
N LEU A 148 4.57 9.27 -5.75
CA LEU A 148 3.59 8.20 -5.67
C LEU A 148 2.96 8.14 -4.26
N ALA A 149 3.75 8.34 -3.22
CA ALA A 149 3.26 8.39 -1.86
C ALA A 149 2.26 9.53 -1.65
N GLU A 150 2.56 10.73 -2.17
CA GLU A 150 1.65 11.88 -2.15
C GLU A 150 0.36 11.60 -2.94
N ASP A 151 0.46 11.05 -4.15
CA ASP A 151 -0.68 10.78 -5.04
C ASP A 151 -1.68 9.78 -4.43
N PHE A 152 -1.19 8.84 -3.61
CA PHE A 152 -1.98 7.77 -2.99
C PHE A 152 -2.18 7.93 -1.46
N GLY A 153 -1.70 9.02 -0.87
CA GLY A 153 -1.81 9.27 0.58
C GLY A 153 -1.05 8.24 1.44
N ILE A 154 0.05 7.68 0.93
CA ILE A 154 0.88 6.70 1.63
C ILE A 154 1.89 7.45 2.50
N GLN A 155 1.91 7.18 3.81
CA GLN A 155 2.68 7.98 4.76
C GLN A 155 4.16 7.57 4.88
N ARG A 156 4.54 6.39 4.37
CA ARG A 156 5.85 5.77 4.62
C ARG A 156 6.55 5.46 3.31
N VAL A 157 7.70 6.08 3.10
CA VAL A 157 8.60 5.79 1.97
C VAL A 157 9.98 5.42 2.51
N PHE A 158 10.49 4.27 2.09
CA PHE A 158 11.83 3.79 2.45
C PHE A 158 12.67 3.65 1.19
N ARG A 159 13.91 4.15 1.24
CA ARG A 159 14.85 4.11 0.11
C ARG A 159 16.00 3.18 0.47
N PHE A 160 16.24 2.16 -0.34
CA PHE A 160 17.32 1.19 -0.13
C PHE A 160 18.46 1.42 -1.14
N PRO A 161 19.72 1.36 -0.72
CA PRO A 161 20.84 1.49 -1.61
C PRO A 161 21.03 0.23 -2.48
N LEU A 162 21.74 0.41 -3.59
CA LEU A 162 22.37 -0.68 -4.33
C LEU A 162 23.59 -1.17 -3.54
N ASP A 163 23.40 -2.24 -2.78
CA ASP A 163 24.43 -2.85 -1.92
C ASP A 163 24.76 -4.28 -2.39
N SER A 164 26.02 -4.51 -2.76
CA SER A 164 26.49 -5.82 -3.21
C SER A 164 26.51 -6.87 -2.10
N ALA A 165 26.52 -6.46 -0.83
CA ALA A 165 26.43 -7.39 0.28
C ALA A 165 25.03 -8.03 0.38
N LEU A 166 23.98 -7.40 -0.17
CA LEU A 166 22.62 -7.98 -0.23
C LEU A 166 22.51 -9.17 -1.19
N SER A 167 23.41 -9.30 -2.17
CA SER A 167 23.38 -10.40 -3.16
C SER A 167 24.15 -11.65 -2.72
N ARG A 168 24.73 -11.65 -1.50
CA ARG A 168 25.50 -12.79 -1.01
C ARG A 168 24.57 -13.99 -0.75
N PRO A 169 24.87 -15.16 -1.34
CA PRO A 169 24.10 -16.36 -1.07
C PRO A 169 24.37 -16.85 0.36
N GLY A 170 23.40 -17.55 0.94
CA GLY A 170 23.54 -18.11 2.27
C GLY A 170 22.64 -17.41 3.28
N LEU A 171 23.24 -16.85 4.32
CA LEU A 171 22.50 -16.23 5.43
C LEU A 171 21.77 -14.96 4.96
N PRO A 172 20.51 -14.74 5.37
CA PRO A 172 19.84 -13.46 5.19
C PRO A 172 20.72 -12.30 5.66
N TYR A 173 20.74 -11.21 4.90
CA TYR A 173 21.63 -10.07 5.14
C TYR A 173 21.57 -9.55 6.58
N VAL A 174 20.36 -9.41 7.13
CA VAL A 174 20.13 -8.90 8.49
C VAL A 174 20.63 -9.83 9.60
N LEU A 175 20.89 -11.11 9.29
CA LEU A 175 21.50 -12.07 10.21
C LEU A 175 23.02 -12.13 10.04
N ALA A 176 23.51 -11.87 8.83
CA ALA A 176 24.94 -11.89 8.51
C ALA A 176 25.66 -10.60 8.91
N ALA A 177 24.97 -9.47 8.87
CA ALA A 177 25.52 -8.15 9.17
C ALA A 177 24.98 -7.65 10.51
N SER A 178 25.87 -7.16 11.39
CA SER A 178 25.50 -6.67 12.73
C SER A 178 25.28 -5.15 12.76
N GLU A 179 26.07 -4.39 11.99
CA GLU A 179 26.01 -2.92 11.91
C GLU A 179 26.42 -2.42 10.52
N GLY A 180 25.91 -1.24 10.13
CA GLY A 180 26.20 -0.57 8.87
C GLY A 180 25.38 -1.09 7.67
N GLY A 181 25.60 -0.48 6.50
CA GLY A 181 24.92 -0.84 5.26
C GLY A 181 23.40 -0.62 5.33
N SER A 182 22.63 -1.56 4.77
CA SER A 182 21.16 -1.46 4.66
C SER A 182 20.40 -1.92 5.92
N ILE A 183 21.09 -2.26 7.02
CA ILE A 183 20.45 -2.85 8.21
C ILE A 183 19.45 -1.86 8.83
N ASP A 184 19.84 -0.58 8.92
CA ASP A 184 19.00 0.43 9.55
C ASP A 184 17.74 0.71 8.72
N GLU A 185 17.83 0.65 7.40
CA GLU A 185 16.69 0.70 6.48
C GLU A 185 15.74 -0.48 6.70
N PHE A 186 16.26 -1.71 6.87
CA PHE A 186 15.43 -2.88 7.20
C PHE A 186 14.73 -2.73 8.55
N ARG A 187 15.44 -2.26 9.60
CA ARG A 187 14.85 -2.01 10.92
C ARG A 187 13.75 -0.96 10.84
N ARG A 188 14.00 0.16 10.13
CA ARG A 188 13.02 1.23 9.91
C ARG A 188 11.80 0.73 9.15
N LEU A 189 11.99 -0.10 8.12
CA LEU A 189 10.90 -0.71 7.36
C LEU A 189 10.07 -1.63 8.27
N ALA A 190 10.70 -2.51 9.05
CA ALA A 190 10.02 -3.43 9.94
C ALA A 190 9.20 -2.69 11.02
N SER A 191 9.80 -1.74 11.73
CA SER A 191 9.10 -0.93 12.73
C SER A 191 7.97 -0.09 12.10
N GLY A 192 8.20 0.46 10.90
CA GLY A 192 7.19 1.21 10.18
C GLY A 192 6.00 0.36 9.75
N ALA A 193 6.25 -0.88 9.31
CA ALA A 193 5.20 -1.82 8.93
C ALA A 193 4.33 -2.24 10.13
N VAL A 194 4.95 -2.56 11.27
CA VAL A 194 4.23 -2.92 12.50
C VAL A 194 3.38 -1.74 12.99
N ALA A 195 3.96 -0.54 13.07
CA ALA A 195 3.22 0.66 13.46
C ALA A 195 2.03 0.94 12.52
N ALA A 196 2.19 0.70 11.22
CA ALA A 196 1.10 0.86 10.27
C ALA A 196 -0.04 -0.14 10.50
N LEU A 197 0.27 -1.39 10.87
CA LEU A 197 -0.75 -2.39 11.21
C LEU A 197 -1.51 -2.01 12.48
N GLU A 198 -0.81 -1.52 13.51
CA GLU A 198 -1.43 -1.02 14.73
C GLU A 198 -2.32 0.19 14.47
N GLU A 199 -1.85 1.14 13.65
CA GLU A 199 -2.64 2.27 13.18
C GLU A 199 -3.88 1.80 12.43
N LEU A 200 -3.79 0.78 11.57
CA LEU A 200 -4.97 0.25 10.85
C LEU A 200 -5.96 -0.47 11.76
N ARG A 201 -5.50 -1.10 12.84
CA ARG A 201 -6.36 -1.73 13.85
C ARG A 201 -7.08 -0.71 14.71
N THR A 202 -6.46 0.45 14.94
CA THR A 202 -6.96 1.50 15.84
C THR A 202 -7.61 2.68 15.12
N ARG A 203 -7.33 2.88 13.83
CA ARG A 203 -7.87 3.98 13.04
C ARG A 203 -9.35 3.81 12.80
N PHE A 204 -10.08 4.84 13.22
CA PHE A 204 -11.38 5.17 12.68
C PHE A 204 -11.30 5.32 11.14
N GLN A 205 -12.18 4.65 10.40
CA GLN A 205 -12.26 4.82 8.94
C GLN A 205 -13.07 6.07 8.60
N PRO A 206 -12.46 7.09 7.96
CA PRO A 206 -13.19 8.30 7.60
C PRO A 206 -14.34 7.98 6.64
N GLY A 207 -15.47 8.65 6.85
CA GLY A 207 -16.66 8.51 6.02
C GLY A 207 -16.95 9.81 5.29
N LEU A 208 -17.46 9.72 4.05
CA LEU A 208 -17.99 10.89 3.34
C LEU A 208 -19.43 10.63 2.94
N ARG A 209 -20.33 11.51 3.35
CA ARG A 209 -21.76 11.47 2.98
C ARG A 209 -22.20 12.79 2.36
N LEU A 210 -23.23 12.73 1.53
CA LEU A 210 -23.77 13.90 0.85
C LEU A 210 -24.97 14.45 1.63
N GLU A 211 -25.02 15.76 1.80
CA GLU A 211 -26.14 16.50 2.36
C GLU A 211 -26.56 17.64 1.43
N VAL A 212 -27.76 18.18 1.68
CA VAL A 212 -28.32 19.32 0.93
C VAL A 212 -28.25 19.09 -0.59
N ASN A 213 -28.80 17.96 -1.06
CA ASN A 213 -28.78 17.54 -2.46
C ASN A 213 -27.37 17.53 -3.11
N GLY A 214 -26.33 17.24 -2.31
CA GLY A 214 -24.96 17.16 -2.79
C GLY A 214 -24.21 18.49 -2.81
N ALA A 215 -24.82 19.58 -2.33
CA ALA A 215 -24.15 20.88 -2.18
C ALA A 215 -23.18 20.90 -0.99
N LEU A 216 -23.42 20.05 0.03
CA LEU A 216 -22.55 19.87 1.18
C LEU A 216 -22.05 18.43 1.26
N LEU A 217 -20.76 18.28 1.50
CA LEU A 217 -20.10 17.01 1.76
C LEU A 217 -19.79 16.96 3.25
N ILE A 218 -20.30 15.95 3.95
CA ILE A 218 -20.03 15.76 5.37
C ILE A 218 -18.95 14.69 5.52
N LEU A 219 -17.78 15.14 6.00
CA LEU A 219 -16.61 14.30 6.28
C LEU A 219 -16.62 13.92 7.76
N LYS A 220 -16.79 12.63 8.06
CA LYS A 220 -16.61 12.09 9.41
C LYS A 220 -15.12 11.76 9.60
N THR A 221 -14.44 12.50 10.48
CA THR A 221 -12.98 12.36 10.73
C THR A 221 -12.68 11.50 11.95
N SER A 222 -13.62 11.38 12.88
CA SER A 222 -13.57 10.48 14.03
C SER A 222 -14.97 10.04 14.44
N GLU A 223 -15.10 9.18 15.46
CA GLU A 223 -16.42 8.79 15.98
C GLU A 223 -17.27 9.99 16.43
N THR A 224 -16.64 11.09 16.84
CA THR A 224 -17.31 12.25 17.45
C THR A 224 -17.13 13.54 16.66
N GLN A 225 -16.48 13.52 15.51
CA GLN A 225 -16.18 14.72 14.73
C GLN A 225 -16.64 14.57 13.29
N GLU A 226 -17.45 15.53 12.84
CA GLU A 226 -17.87 15.70 11.46
C GLU A 226 -17.51 17.10 10.98
N MET A 227 -17.17 17.24 9.71
CA MET A 227 -16.84 18.52 9.10
C MET A 227 -17.67 18.69 7.83
N ALA A 228 -18.22 19.88 7.62
CA ALA A 228 -19.01 20.19 6.45
C ALA A 228 -18.15 20.92 5.42
N ILE A 229 -18.19 20.47 4.17
CA ILE A 229 -17.40 21.05 3.10
C ILE A 229 -18.32 21.38 1.93
N PRO A 230 -18.38 22.65 1.49
CA PRO A 230 -19.08 23.01 0.27
C PRO A 230 -18.52 22.26 -0.94
N ALA A 231 -19.40 21.68 -1.76
CA ALA A 231 -19.06 20.91 -2.95
C ALA A 231 -18.09 21.65 -3.90
N ARG A 232 -18.30 22.96 -4.05
CA ARG A 232 -17.45 23.82 -4.87
C ARG A 232 -16.01 23.93 -4.36
N GLU A 233 -15.82 24.02 -3.04
CA GLU A 233 -14.48 24.14 -2.43
C GLU A 233 -13.67 22.86 -2.62
N VAL A 234 -14.31 21.70 -2.47
CA VAL A 234 -13.67 20.42 -2.79
C VAL A 234 -13.24 20.36 -4.26
N LEU A 235 -14.14 20.73 -5.19
CA LEU A 235 -13.84 20.66 -6.62
C LEU A 235 -12.74 21.65 -7.04
N LEU A 236 -12.63 22.81 -6.39
CA LEU A 236 -11.55 23.78 -6.63
C LEU A 236 -10.16 23.20 -6.33
N GLU A 237 -10.06 22.28 -5.36
CA GLU A 237 -8.82 21.60 -4.99
C GLU A 237 -8.54 20.32 -5.79
N CYS A 238 -9.37 20.00 -6.79
CA CYS A 238 -9.18 18.83 -7.64
C CYS A 238 -7.83 18.86 -8.39
N ARG A 239 -7.07 17.78 -8.26
CA ARG A 239 -5.74 17.61 -8.90
C ARG A 239 -5.73 16.64 -10.09
N SER A 240 -6.89 16.25 -10.62
CA SER A 240 -6.94 15.27 -11.72
C SER A 240 -6.19 15.74 -12.98
N ALA A 241 -5.79 14.81 -13.86
CA ALA A 241 -5.09 15.11 -15.12
C ALA A 241 -5.89 16.03 -16.08
N LYS A 242 -7.22 16.11 -15.90
CA LYS A 242 -8.05 17.09 -16.60
C LYS A 242 -7.86 18.51 -16.05
N MET A 243 -7.27 18.66 -14.86
CA MET A 243 -7.16 19.89 -14.08
C MET A 243 -5.78 20.51 -13.97
N ARG A 244 -4.74 19.73 -14.24
CA ARG A 244 -3.36 20.22 -14.28
C ARG A 244 -2.65 19.64 -15.48
N ASP A 245 -1.86 20.47 -16.12
CA ASP A 245 -0.98 20.04 -17.20
C ASP A 245 0.11 19.14 -16.61
N GLU A 246 0.22 17.91 -17.12
CA GLU A 246 1.08 16.86 -16.56
C GLU A 246 2.58 17.21 -16.62
N PHE A 247 2.99 18.11 -17.51
CA PHE A 247 4.39 18.50 -17.72
C PHE A 247 4.79 19.77 -16.98
N THR A 248 3.84 20.65 -16.69
CA THR A 248 4.11 21.96 -16.08
C THR A 248 3.48 22.14 -14.69
N GLY A 249 2.58 21.25 -14.28
CA GLY A 249 1.87 21.31 -12.98
C GLY A 249 0.92 22.50 -12.83
N LYS A 250 0.82 23.35 -13.86
CA LYS A 250 -0.05 24.53 -13.88
C LYS A 250 -1.52 24.11 -13.98
N ARG A 251 -2.38 24.77 -13.19
CA ARG A 251 -3.84 24.64 -13.28
C ARG A 251 -4.26 25.02 -14.71
N LEU A 252 -5.00 24.13 -15.37
CA LEU A 252 -5.46 24.29 -16.75
C LEU A 252 -6.72 25.17 -16.86
N PHE A 253 -7.28 25.64 -15.75
CA PHE A 253 -8.48 26.48 -15.71
C PHE A 253 -8.45 27.53 -14.62
N ARG A 254 -9.38 28.46 -14.76
CA ARG A 254 -9.64 29.57 -13.85
C ARG A 254 -10.76 29.17 -12.89
N GLU A 255 -10.77 29.73 -11.69
CA GLU A 255 -11.82 29.46 -10.69
C GLU A 255 -13.25 29.77 -11.20
N GLU A 256 -13.33 30.63 -12.22
CA GLU A 256 -14.53 31.02 -12.96
C GLU A 256 -15.17 29.87 -13.73
N ASP A 257 -14.39 28.85 -14.12
CA ASP A 257 -14.84 27.72 -14.94
C ASP A 257 -15.64 26.68 -14.12
N ILE A 258 -15.62 26.79 -12.78
CA ILE A 258 -16.35 25.90 -11.88
C ILE A 258 -17.69 26.56 -11.49
N PRO A 259 -18.84 25.98 -11.91
CA PRO A 259 -20.15 26.54 -11.63
C PRO A 259 -20.38 26.77 -10.14
N GLN A 260 -20.99 27.91 -9.78
CA GLN A 260 -21.32 28.22 -8.39
C GLN A 260 -22.29 27.20 -7.77
N ASN A 261 -23.13 26.58 -8.58
CA ASN A 261 -24.14 25.59 -8.19
C ASN A 261 -23.68 24.13 -8.43
N VAL A 262 -22.36 23.88 -8.53
CA VAL A 262 -21.86 22.51 -8.67
C VAL A 262 -22.20 21.69 -7.44
N VAL A 263 -22.69 20.47 -7.66
CA VAL A 263 -23.04 19.52 -6.58
C VAL A 263 -22.39 18.17 -6.84
N ALA A 264 -22.07 17.47 -5.76
CA ALA A 264 -21.69 16.08 -5.82
C ALA A 264 -22.95 15.23 -6.01
N THR A 265 -22.99 14.46 -7.10
CA THR A 265 -24.14 13.61 -7.44
C THR A 265 -24.02 12.19 -6.87
N LYS A 266 -22.78 11.71 -6.70
CA LYS A 266 -22.49 10.40 -6.16
C LYS A 266 -21.12 10.40 -5.49
N VAL A 267 -21.03 9.70 -4.36
CA VAL A 267 -19.77 9.38 -3.69
C VAL A 267 -19.64 7.87 -3.60
N SER A 268 -18.44 7.37 -3.87
CA SER A 268 -18.09 5.97 -3.66
C SER A 268 -16.69 5.87 -3.08
N THR A 269 -16.51 5.03 -2.08
CA THR A 269 -15.19 4.77 -1.46
C THR A 269 -14.22 4.21 -2.49
N ALA A 270 -13.02 4.77 -2.54
CA ALA A 270 -11.91 4.32 -3.37
C ALA A 270 -10.78 3.86 -2.45
N GLY A 271 -10.83 2.57 -2.06
CA GLY A 271 -9.98 2.08 -0.98
C GLY A 271 -10.36 2.68 0.37
N ARG A 272 -9.36 2.85 1.26
CA ARG A 272 -9.53 3.41 2.62
C ARG A 272 -9.03 4.84 2.77
N TYR A 273 -8.27 5.35 1.81
CA TYR A 273 -7.63 6.67 1.89
C TYR A 273 -8.34 7.72 1.03
N ALA A 274 -9.25 7.33 0.14
CA ALA A 274 -9.88 8.25 -0.81
C ALA A 274 -11.32 7.89 -1.16
N VAL A 275 -11.96 8.83 -1.83
CA VAL A 275 -13.32 8.73 -2.37
C VAL A 275 -13.35 9.21 -3.82
N ASN A 276 -14.07 8.49 -4.66
CA ASN A 276 -14.48 8.96 -5.97
C ASN A 276 -15.76 9.79 -5.84
N ILE A 277 -15.76 10.97 -6.46
CA ILE A 277 -16.89 11.89 -6.48
C ILE A 277 -17.29 12.13 -7.95
N ASP A 278 -18.56 11.88 -8.26
CA ASP A 278 -19.18 12.23 -9.54
C ASP A 278 -19.90 13.58 -9.39
N TRP A 279 -19.62 14.53 -10.28
CA TRP A 279 -20.11 15.91 -10.19
C TRP A 279 -21.20 16.20 -11.21
N SER A 280 -22.08 17.18 -10.91
CA SER A 280 -23.18 17.58 -11.79
C SER A 280 -22.73 18.11 -13.16
N ASN A 281 -21.50 18.60 -13.28
CA ASN A 281 -20.89 19.03 -14.53
C ASN A 281 -20.27 17.87 -15.34
N SER A 282 -20.65 16.61 -15.05
CA SER A 282 -20.09 15.39 -15.66
C SER A 282 -18.61 15.15 -15.40
N HIS A 283 -17.99 15.91 -14.50
CA HIS A 283 -16.63 15.65 -14.04
C HIS A 283 -16.63 14.47 -13.04
N LYS A 284 -15.53 13.72 -13.00
CA LYS A 284 -15.30 12.66 -12.01
C LYS A 284 -13.89 12.83 -11.46
N SER A 285 -13.75 12.74 -10.15
CA SER A 285 -12.45 12.94 -9.51
C SER A 285 -12.29 12.14 -8.23
N LEU A 286 -11.04 11.82 -7.94
CA LEU A 286 -10.59 11.13 -6.74
C LEU A 286 -10.04 12.15 -5.75
N PHE A 287 -10.46 12.07 -4.49
CA PHE A 287 -9.96 12.92 -3.41
C PHE A 287 -9.53 12.05 -2.23
N SER A 288 -8.33 12.29 -1.70
CA SER A 288 -7.91 11.66 -0.44
C SER A 288 -8.67 12.27 0.74
N TYR A 289 -8.91 11.47 1.79
CA TYR A 289 -9.50 11.95 3.04
C TYR A 289 -8.62 13.03 3.69
N ASP A 290 -7.30 12.94 3.58
CA ASP A 290 -6.37 13.95 4.06
C ASP A 290 -6.56 15.29 3.34
N LEU A 291 -6.72 15.29 2.01
CA LEU A 291 -7.02 16.50 1.26
C LEU A 291 -8.40 17.06 1.65
N LEU A 292 -9.42 16.20 1.78
CA LEU A 292 -10.74 16.63 2.22
C LEU A 292 -10.71 17.26 3.62
N ALA A 293 -9.94 16.68 4.55
CA ALA A 293 -9.74 17.24 5.88
C ALA A 293 -9.05 18.62 5.82
N GLN A 294 -8.01 18.78 5.00
CA GLN A 294 -7.35 20.07 4.79
C GLN A 294 -8.31 21.13 4.21
N VAL A 295 -9.14 20.76 3.23
CA VAL A 295 -10.16 21.67 2.67
C VAL A 295 -11.19 22.03 3.73
N ALA A 296 -11.62 21.06 4.53
CA ALA A 296 -12.58 21.27 5.61
C ALA A 296 -12.03 22.18 6.73
N GLU A 297 -10.74 22.04 7.07
CA GLU A 297 -10.08 22.91 8.04
C GLU A 297 -9.96 24.34 7.50
N ALA A 298 -9.63 24.49 6.21
CA ALA A 298 -9.55 25.78 5.54
C ALA A 298 -10.90 26.49 5.39
N SER A 299 -12.00 25.73 5.25
CA SER A 299 -13.36 26.26 5.13
C SER A 299 -13.96 26.69 6.48
N GLY A 300 -13.36 26.29 7.60
CA GLY A 300 -13.72 26.74 8.95
C GLY A 300 -15.03 26.16 9.50
N GLN A 301 -15.55 25.07 8.95
CA GLN A 301 -16.84 24.46 9.35
C GLN A 301 -16.67 23.11 10.06
N VAL A 302 -16.11 23.14 11.28
CA VAL A 302 -15.95 21.96 12.15
C VAL A 302 -17.15 21.82 13.08
N TRP A 303 -17.79 20.64 13.08
CA TRP A 303 -18.90 20.31 13.95
C TRP A 303 -18.49 19.16 14.89
N HIS A 304 -18.66 19.35 16.20
CA HIS A 304 -18.57 18.23 17.14
C HIS A 304 -19.92 17.52 17.15
N ALA A 305 -19.93 16.21 16.89
CA ALA A 305 -21.14 15.41 17.02
C ALA A 305 -21.64 15.58 18.46
N ALA A 306 -22.91 15.98 18.61
CA ALA A 306 -23.54 16.01 19.92
C ALA A 306 -23.42 14.60 20.51
N THR A 307 -22.74 14.46 21.65
CA THR A 307 -22.85 13.26 22.46
C THR A 307 -24.33 13.05 22.70
N ALA A 308 -24.90 11.97 22.17
CA ALA A 308 -26.25 11.56 22.52
C ALA A 308 -26.26 11.35 24.03
N SER A 309 -26.76 12.35 24.75
CA SER A 309 -27.19 12.21 26.13
C SER A 309 -28.49 11.42 26.09
N GLU A 310 -28.39 10.10 26.28
CA GLU A 310 -29.27 9.25 27.08
C GLU A 310 -28.83 7.77 27.01
#